data_AF-A0A7S1QJC8-F1
#
_entry.id   AF-A0A7S1QJC8-F1
#
_cell.length_a   1.000
_cell.length_b   1.000
_cell.length_c   1.000
_cell.angle_alpha   90.00
_cell.angle_beta   90.00
_cell.angle_gamma   90.00
#
_symmetry.space_group_name_H-M   'P 1'
#
loop_
_entity.id
_entity.type
_entity.pdbx_description
1 polymer ?
#
loop_
_entity_poly.entity_id
_entity_poly.type
_entity_poly.pdbx_seq_one_letter_code
_entity_poly.pdbx_strand_id
1 'polypeptide(L)'
;PRSPPRRPAMSFAAGLGARTQRAADATRPDAMNVHAEWLREAAQIADVFKSECEKRADSGCDNATVSLFSYKYDDATWTEPLCFGVNNAETLGSKSDVIVAEVEKLIRQMGFRSVDVAVSGTIIRGFVGHECIAKVAWKVAPPQQPVPEHGGWPAASSATMRYHPGSRP
;
A
#
# COMPACT_ATOMS: atom_id res chain seq x y z
N PRO A 1 36.42 -6.07 -63.49
CA PRO A 1 35.52 -5.52 -62.44
C PRO A 1 34.85 -6.66 -61.64
N ARG A 2 35.25 -6.88 -60.39
CA ARG A 2 34.58 -7.85 -59.50
C ARG A 2 33.28 -7.23 -59.00
N SER A 3 32.15 -7.84 -59.31
CA SER A 3 30.84 -7.41 -58.81
C SER A 3 30.85 -7.43 -57.28
N PRO A 4 30.26 -6.42 -56.62
CA PRO A 4 30.15 -6.43 -55.17
C PRO A 4 29.33 -7.65 -54.71
N PRO A 5 29.67 -8.28 -53.58
CA PRO A 5 28.91 -9.41 -53.06
C PRO A 5 27.46 -8.98 -52.83
N ARG A 6 26.51 -9.65 -53.49
CA ARG A 6 25.09 -9.47 -53.24
C ARG A 6 24.81 -9.88 -51.81
N ARG A 7 24.44 -8.92 -50.94
CA ARG A 7 23.88 -9.25 -49.63
C ARG A 7 22.64 -10.13 -49.85
N PRO A 8 22.48 -11.24 -49.11
CA PRO A 8 21.30 -12.08 -49.25
C PRO A 8 20.05 -11.24 -48.91
N ALA A 9 19.09 -11.21 -49.84
CA ALA A 9 17.81 -10.57 -49.61
C ALA A 9 17.09 -11.34 -48.49
N MET A 10 16.66 -10.64 -47.44
CA MET A 10 15.88 -11.28 -46.38
C MET A 10 14.57 -11.81 -46.94
N SER A 11 14.16 -13.00 -46.47
CA SER A 11 12.82 -13.50 -46.76
C SER A 11 11.76 -12.55 -46.18
N PHE A 12 10.58 -12.54 -46.77
CA PHE A 12 9.46 -11.73 -46.28
C PHE A 12 9.17 -11.98 -44.79
N ALA A 13 9.19 -13.24 -44.36
CA ALA A 13 9.00 -13.62 -42.95
C ALA A 13 10.09 -13.09 -42.03
N ALA A 14 11.37 -13.14 -42.44
CA ALA A 14 12.47 -12.56 -41.67
C ALA A 14 12.35 -11.02 -41.58
N GLY A 15 11.89 -10.38 -42.66
CA GLY A 15 11.58 -8.96 -42.70
C GLY A 15 10.44 -8.56 -41.75
N LEU A 16 9.39 -9.38 -41.65
CA LEU A 16 8.31 -9.19 -40.67
C LEU A 16 8.80 -9.41 -39.24
N GLY A 17 9.51 -10.50 -38.95
CA GLY A 17 10.06 -10.79 -37.62
C GLY A 17 10.96 -9.66 -37.09
N ALA A 18 11.84 -9.12 -37.94
CA ALA A 18 12.70 -7.99 -37.57
C ALA A 18 11.93 -6.68 -37.37
N ARG A 19 10.75 -6.50 -37.98
CA ARG A 19 9.88 -5.34 -37.72
C ARG A 19 9.12 -5.51 -36.41
N THR A 20 8.58 -6.70 -36.15
CA THR A 20 7.90 -7.03 -34.89
C THR A 20 8.84 -6.89 -33.69
N GLN A 21 10.08 -7.38 -33.79
CA GLN A 21 11.06 -7.27 -32.72
C GLN A 21 11.42 -5.81 -32.43
N ARG A 22 11.66 -5.00 -33.48
CA ARG A 22 11.93 -3.56 -33.31
C ARG A 22 10.76 -2.81 -32.69
N ALA A 23 9.53 -3.14 -33.06
CA ALA A 23 8.34 -2.56 -32.45
C ALA A 23 8.23 -2.95 -30.96
N ALA A 24 8.45 -4.23 -30.64
CA ALA A 24 8.45 -4.72 -29.27
C ALA A 24 9.53 -4.04 -28.40
N ASP A 25 10.76 -3.93 -28.92
CA ASP A 25 11.88 -3.30 -28.22
C ASP A 25 11.64 -1.79 -28.01
N ALA A 26 10.96 -1.11 -28.94
CA ALA A 26 10.57 0.29 -28.77
C ALA A 26 9.51 0.49 -27.68
N THR A 27 8.56 -0.43 -27.52
CA THR A 27 7.47 -0.35 -26.52
C THR A 27 7.87 -0.76 -25.11
N ARG A 28 8.96 -1.53 -24.94
CA ARG A 28 9.37 -2.05 -23.63
C ARG A 28 9.74 -0.93 -22.63
N PRO A 29 10.54 0.10 -22.99
CA PRO A 29 10.80 1.24 -22.11
C PRO A 29 9.51 1.95 -21.69
N ASP A 30 8.56 2.13 -22.60
CA ASP A 30 7.29 2.79 -22.32
C ASP A 30 6.45 2.00 -21.30
N ALA A 31 6.32 0.69 -21.48
CA ALA A 31 5.60 -0.18 -20.54
C ALA A 31 6.22 -0.17 -19.12
N MET A 32 7.56 -0.19 -19.04
CA MET A 32 8.26 -0.11 -17.74
C MET A 32 8.04 1.25 -17.06
N ASN A 33 8.09 2.34 -17.82
CA ASN A 33 7.88 3.69 -17.30
C ASN A 33 6.45 3.87 -16.77
N VAL A 34 5.46 3.40 -17.53
CA VAL A 34 4.06 3.45 -17.12
C VAL A 34 3.81 2.63 -15.85
N HIS A 35 4.40 1.44 -15.75
CA HIS A 35 4.27 0.62 -14.53
C HIS A 35 4.89 1.31 -13.31
N ALA A 36 6.06 1.92 -13.46
CA ALA A 36 6.70 2.69 -12.38
C ALA A 36 5.82 3.88 -11.93
N GLU A 37 5.16 4.54 -12.88
CA GLU A 37 4.19 5.60 -12.57
C GLU A 37 3.00 5.08 -11.76
N TRP A 38 2.44 3.93 -12.11
CA TRP A 38 1.35 3.32 -11.35
C TRP A 38 1.75 2.94 -9.93
N LEU A 39 2.96 2.39 -9.74
CA LEU A 39 3.48 2.08 -8.40
C LEU A 39 3.65 3.35 -7.55
N ARG A 40 4.04 4.46 -8.16
CA ARG A 40 4.12 5.77 -7.49
C ARG A 40 2.73 6.29 -7.10
N GLU A 41 1.73 6.14 -7.97
CA GLU A 41 0.35 6.48 -7.64
C GLU A 41 -0.18 5.62 -6.48
N ALA A 42 0.10 4.32 -6.48
CA ALA A 42 -0.25 3.42 -5.37
C ALA A 42 0.36 3.88 -4.04
N ALA A 43 1.62 4.30 -4.03
CA ALA A 43 2.27 4.85 -2.84
C ALA A 43 1.58 6.15 -2.35
N GLN A 44 1.23 7.07 -3.26
CA GLN A 44 0.51 8.30 -2.90
C GLN A 44 -0.86 8.01 -2.28
N ILE A 45 -1.59 7.04 -2.82
CA ILE A 45 -2.88 6.60 -2.26
C ILE A 45 -2.68 6.05 -0.84
N ALA A 46 -1.65 5.22 -0.63
CA ALA A 46 -1.34 4.68 0.70
C ALA A 46 -0.96 5.77 1.72
N ASP A 47 -0.25 6.82 1.30
CA ASP A 47 0.10 7.95 2.16
C ASP A 47 -1.14 8.76 2.58
N VAL A 48 -2.06 9.04 1.65
CA VAL A 48 -3.33 9.69 1.97
C VAL A 48 -4.15 8.82 2.92
N PHE A 49 -4.24 7.52 2.65
CA PHE A 49 -4.92 6.56 3.51
C PHE A 49 -4.36 6.56 4.94
N LYS A 50 -3.03 6.58 5.08
CA LYS A 50 -2.36 6.66 6.38
C LYS A 50 -2.75 7.92 7.15
N SER A 51 -2.72 9.08 6.49
CA SER A 51 -3.10 10.35 7.10
C SER A 51 -4.57 10.35 7.59
N GLU A 52 -5.49 9.76 6.83
CA GLU A 52 -6.89 9.62 7.26
C GLU A 52 -7.06 8.69 8.46
N CYS A 53 -6.28 7.61 8.54
CA CYS A 53 -6.29 6.73 9.71
C CYS A 53 -5.77 7.46 10.97
N GLU A 54 -4.71 8.26 10.86
CA GLU A 54 -4.17 9.07 11.96
C GLU A 54 -5.21 10.06 12.49
N LYS A 55 -5.87 10.82 11.60
CA LYS A 55 -6.96 11.76 11.99
C LYS A 55 -8.09 11.06 12.74
N ARG A 56 -8.43 9.84 12.32
CA ARG A 56 -9.51 9.05 12.93
C ARG A 56 -9.11 8.50 14.29
N ALA A 57 -7.85 8.09 14.43
CA ALA A 57 -7.27 7.70 15.72
C ALA A 57 -7.23 8.87 16.72
N ASP A 58 -6.84 10.08 16.27
CA ASP A 58 -6.88 11.30 17.10
C ASP A 58 -8.28 11.63 17.61
N SER A 59 -9.30 11.22 16.85
CA SER A 59 -10.72 11.36 17.23
C SER A 59 -11.22 10.22 18.14
N GLY A 60 -10.33 9.35 18.62
CA GLY A 60 -10.65 8.23 19.52
C GLY A 60 -11.26 7.01 18.84
N CYS A 61 -11.23 6.92 17.50
CA CYS A 61 -11.69 5.73 16.79
C CYS A 61 -10.63 4.63 16.79
N ASP A 62 -11.05 3.37 16.62
CA ASP A 62 -10.19 2.19 16.51
C ASP A 62 -10.27 1.47 15.16
N ASN A 63 -11.00 2.07 14.21
CA ASN A 63 -11.28 1.55 12.90
C ASN A 63 -11.45 2.68 11.87
N ALA A 64 -11.24 2.35 10.59
CA ALA A 64 -11.51 3.23 9.48
C ALA A 64 -12.14 2.49 8.29
N THR A 65 -13.02 3.17 7.58
CA THR A 65 -13.43 2.87 6.20
C THR A 65 -13.06 4.08 5.36
N VAL A 66 -12.21 3.89 4.37
CA VAL A 66 -11.63 4.95 3.54
C VAL A 66 -11.81 4.59 2.07
N SER A 67 -12.36 5.51 1.28
CA SER A 67 -12.35 5.42 -0.17
C SER A 67 -10.94 5.73 -0.67
N LEU A 68 -10.28 4.75 -1.29
CA LEU A 68 -8.91 4.87 -1.77
C LEU A 68 -8.87 5.63 -3.10
N PHE A 69 -9.76 5.28 -4.01
CA PHE A 69 -9.98 5.96 -5.28
C PHE A 69 -11.34 5.57 -5.86
N SER A 70 -11.87 6.42 -6.74
CA SER A 70 -13.04 6.09 -7.56
C SER A 70 -12.75 6.45 -9.01
N TYR A 71 -13.30 5.66 -9.93
CA TYR A 71 -13.23 5.94 -11.35
C TYR A 71 -14.58 5.74 -12.02
N LYS A 72 -14.85 6.58 -13.01
CA LYS A 72 -15.99 6.43 -13.92
C LYS A 72 -15.44 6.08 -15.29
N TYR A 73 -16.11 5.18 -15.99
CA TYR A 73 -15.70 4.79 -17.35
C TYR A 73 -15.71 5.96 -18.34
N ASP A 74 -16.58 6.96 -18.12
CA ASP A 74 -16.79 8.04 -19.10
C ASP A 74 -15.96 9.32 -18.85
N ASP A 75 -15.34 9.44 -17.67
CA ASP A 75 -14.77 10.74 -17.23
C ASP A 75 -13.27 10.89 -17.54
N ALA A 76 -12.64 9.89 -18.18
CA ALA A 76 -11.23 9.85 -18.60
C ALA A 76 -10.15 10.20 -17.54
N THR A 77 -10.56 10.56 -16.32
CA THR A 77 -9.75 11.06 -15.20
C THR A 77 -8.97 9.95 -14.52
N TRP A 78 -9.53 8.74 -14.55
CA TRP A 78 -8.80 7.48 -14.47
C TRP A 78 -8.97 6.82 -15.83
N THR A 79 -8.08 7.18 -16.76
CA THR A 79 -8.11 6.74 -18.15
C THR A 79 -8.20 5.22 -18.23
N GLU A 80 -8.85 4.72 -19.27
CA GLU A 80 -9.15 3.31 -19.57
C GLU A 80 -8.15 2.32 -18.97
N PRO A 81 -8.58 1.12 -18.51
CA PRO A 81 -7.68 0.07 -18.02
C PRO A 81 -6.71 -0.37 -19.14
N LEU A 82 -5.66 0.42 -19.36
CA LEU A 82 -4.67 0.19 -20.39
C LEU A 82 -3.88 -1.03 -19.95
N CYS A 83 -4.00 -2.10 -20.73
CA CYS A 83 -3.20 -3.28 -20.57
C CYS A 83 -1.90 -3.06 -21.35
N PHE A 84 -0.78 -2.96 -20.66
CA PHE A 84 0.53 -2.89 -21.32
C PHE A 84 1.14 -4.28 -21.36
N GLY A 85 1.33 -4.80 -22.57
CA GLY A 85 2.06 -6.04 -22.82
C GLY A 85 3.10 -5.81 -23.90
N VAL A 86 4.29 -6.39 -23.73
CA VAL A 86 5.26 -6.52 -24.83
C VAL A 86 4.88 -7.81 -25.58
N ASN A 87 4.98 -7.85 -26.92
CA ASN A 87 4.67 -9.07 -27.68
C ASN A 87 5.40 -10.30 -27.11
N ASN A 88 4.65 -11.36 -26.80
CA ASN A 88 5.10 -12.59 -26.10
C ASN A 88 5.63 -12.41 -24.66
N ALA A 89 5.46 -11.23 -24.04
CA ALA A 89 5.64 -11.04 -22.61
C ALA A 89 4.29 -11.09 -21.90
N GLU A 90 4.32 -11.52 -20.63
CA GLU A 90 3.17 -11.46 -19.74
C GLU A 90 2.66 -10.01 -19.67
N THR A 91 1.35 -9.82 -19.90
CA THR A 91 0.72 -8.51 -19.78
C THR A 91 0.90 -8.00 -18.36
N LEU A 92 1.21 -6.71 -18.17
CA LEU A 92 1.35 -6.07 -16.85
C LEU A 92 0.02 -5.94 -16.08
N GLY A 93 -1.05 -6.57 -16.57
CA GLY A 93 -2.41 -6.40 -16.06
C GLY A 93 -3.03 -5.05 -16.40
N SER A 94 -4.21 -4.79 -15.83
CA SER A 94 -4.84 -3.47 -15.90
C SER A 94 -4.25 -2.54 -14.83
N LYS A 95 -4.25 -1.23 -15.07
CA LYS A 95 -3.85 -0.21 -14.08
C LYS A 95 -4.55 -0.43 -12.74
N SER A 96 -5.85 -0.71 -12.75
CA SER A 96 -6.64 -0.95 -11.54
C SER A 96 -6.14 -2.16 -10.77
N ASP A 97 -5.87 -3.28 -11.43
CA ASP A 97 -5.42 -4.49 -10.73
C ASP A 97 -4.06 -4.28 -10.07
N VAL A 98 -3.13 -3.63 -10.77
CA VAL A 98 -1.80 -3.32 -10.26
C VAL A 98 -1.88 -2.40 -9.04
N ILE A 99 -2.65 -1.32 -9.14
CA ILE A 99 -2.76 -0.35 -8.04
C ILE A 99 -3.50 -0.96 -6.84
N VAL A 100 -4.58 -1.72 -7.05
CA VAL A 100 -5.28 -2.41 -5.95
C VAL A 100 -4.35 -3.35 -5.21
N ALA A 101 -3.63 -4.21 -5.94
CA ALA A 101 -2.72 -5.17 -5.35
C ALA A 101 -1.58 -4.49 -4.56
N GLU A 102 -0.98 -3.45 -5.13
CA GLU A 102 0.13 -2.76 -4.45
C GLU A 102 -0.36 -1.93 -3.25
N VAL A 103 -1.50 -1.23 -3.34
CA VAL A 103 -2.08 -0.51 -2.20
C VAL A 103 -2.45 -1.48 -1.07
N GLU A 104 -3.10 -2.61 -1.39
CA GLU A 104 -3.43 -3.62 -0.39
C GLU A 104 -2.17 -4.12 0.34
N LYS A 105 -1.11 -4.43 -0.40
CA LYS A 105 0.19 -4.81 0.15
C LYS A 105 0.76 -3.74 1.08
N LEU A 106 0.78 -2.47 0.65
CA LEU A 106 1.27 -1.35 1.46
C LEU A 106 0.45 -1.18 2.75
N ILE A 107 -0.88 -1.27 2.69
CA ILE A 107 -1.76 -1.18 3.86
C ILE A 107 -1.50 -2.35 4.82
N ARG A 108 -1.37 -3.58 4.31
CA ARG A 108 -1.06 -4.75 5.15
C ARG A 108 0.27 -4.61 5.89
N GLN A 109 1.27 -3.98 5.28
CA GLN A 109 2.57 -3.71 5.91
C GLN A 109 2.50 -2.70 7.07
N MET A 110 1.42 -1.90 7.18
CA MET A 110 1.23 -0.95 8.28
C MET A 110 0.87 -1.63 9.62
N GLY A 111 0.58 -2.94 9.63
CA GLY A 111 0.40 -3.70 10.88
C GLY A 111 -0.98 -3.60 11.52
N PHE A 112 -2.01 -3.27 10.76
CA PHE A 112 -3.40 -3.29 11.23
C PHE A 112 -3.82 -4.69 11.71
N ARG A 113 -4.78 -4.74 12.63
CA ARG A 113 -5.38 -5.99 13.14
C ARG A 113 -6.20 -6.69 12.05
N SER A 114 -6.91 -5.92 11.25
CA SER A 114 -7.68 -6.40 10.10
C SER A 114 -7.57 -5.42 8.96
N VAL A 115 -7.50 -5.96 7.74
CA VAL A 115 -7.47 -5.21 6.48
C VAL A 115 -8.38 -5.92 5.49
N ASP A 116 -9.36 -5.18 4.95
CA ASP A 116 -10.27 -5.60 3.90
C ASP A 116 -10.27 -4.52 2.81
N VAL A 117 -9.75 -4.85 1.63
CA VAL A 117 -9.69 -3.94 0.48
C VAL A 117 -10.55 -4.55 -0.62
N ALA A 118 -11.52 -3.79 -1.12
CA ALA A 118 -12.46 -4.29 -2.11
C ALA A 118 -12.80 -3.22 -3.15
N VAL A 119 -12.95 -3.67 -4.40
CA VAL A 119 -13.53 -2.86 -5.46
C VAL A 119 -15.04 -3.10 -5.47
N SER A 120 -15.81 -2.03 -5.31
CA SER A 120 -17.27 -2.04 -5.38
C SER A 120 -17.73 -1.32 -6.65
N GLY A 121 -18.66 -1.93 -7.39
CA GLY A 121 -19.39 -1.23 -8.44
C GLY A 121 -20.49 -0.37 -7.82
N THR A 122 -20.49 0.92 -8.11
CA THR A 122 -21.49 1.87 -7.61
C THR A 122 -22.11 2.62 -8.78
N ILE A 123 -23.44 2.69 -8.84
CA ILE A 123 -24.11 3.53 -9.84
C ILE A 123 -24.06 4.98 -9.37
N ILE A 124 -23.30 5.82 -10.06
CA ILE A 124 -23.18 7.26 -9.79
C ILE A 124 -23.86 8.00 -10.93
N ARG A 125 -25.02 8.61 -10.65
CA ARG A 125 -25.77 9.45 -11.60
C ARG A 125 -26.11 8.75 -12.93
N GLY A 126 -26.45 7.46 -12.87
CA GLY A 126 -26.83 6.68 -14.06
C GLY A 126 -25.66 6.00 -14.78
N PHE A 127 -24.42 6.19 -14.32
CA PHE A 127 -23.23 5.54 -14.86
C PHE A 127 -22.64 4.56 -13.84
N VAL A 128 -22.08 3.44 -14.32
CA VAL A 128 -21.34 2.51 -13.47
C VAL A 128 -19.99 3.14 -13.15
N GLY A 129 -19.82 3.60 -11.92
CA GLY A 129 -18.52 3.90 -11.34
C GLY A 129 -18.00 2.70 -10.58
N HIS A 130 -16.68 2.61 -10.42
CA HIS A 130 -16.06 1.69 -9.49
C HIS A 130 -15.36 2.48 -8.42
N GLU A 131 -15.44 2.01 -7.19
CA GLU A 131 -14.79 2.58 -6.03
C GLU A 131 -13.97 1.50 -5.33
N CYS A 132 -12.70 1.79 -5.05
CA CYS A 132 -11.86 0.94 -4.21
C CYS A 132 -11.94 1.44 -2.77
N ILE A 133 -12.38 0.58 -1.86
CA ILE A 133 -12.59 0.92 -0.45
C ILE A 133 -11.68 0.03 0.40
N ALA A 134 -10.97 0.65 1.34
CA ALA A 134 -10.24 -0.04 2.39
C ALA A 134 -10.94 0.10 3.74
N LYS A 135 -11.13 -1.03 4.42
CA LYS A 135 -11.61 -1.12 5.79
C LYS A 135 -10.52 -1.70 6.67
N VAL A 136 -10.18 -1.00 7.73
CA VAL A 136 -9.14 -1.43 8.68
C VAL A 136 -9.59 -1.28 10.12
N ALA A 137 -8.99 -2.10 10.99
CA ALA A 137 -9.05 -1.91 12.43
C ALA A 137 -7.65 -2.03 13.02
N TRP A 138 -7.33 -1.25 14.04
CA TRP A 138 -6.05 -1.29 14.74
C TRP A 138 -6.19 -1.75 16.19
N LYS A 139 -5.06 -2.08 16.82
CA LYS A 139 -5.03 -2.42 18.25
C LYS A 139 -4.98 -1.13 19.05
N VAL A 140 -6.00 -0.90 19.87
CA VAL A 140 -5.93 0.11 20.93
C VAL A 140 -5.24 -0.53 22.12
N ALA A 141 -4.09 0.01 22.52
CA ALA A 141 -3.47 -0.41 23.78
C ALA A 141 -4.45 -0.07 24.91
N PRO A 142 -4.69 -0.97 25.88
CA PRO A 142 -5.53 -0.64 27.03
C PRO A 142 -4.95 0.61 27.70
N PRO A 143 -5.80 1.53 28.20
CA PRO A 143 -5.32 2.72 28.91
C PRO A 143 -4.39 2.24 30.02
N GLN A 144 -3.14 2.74 30.02
CA GLN A 144 -2.22 2.44 31.10
C GLN A 144 -2.89 2.92 32.39
N GLN A 145 -3.18 1.98 33.30
CA GLN A 145 -3.66 2.35 34.62
C GLN A 145 -2.65 3.34 35.20
N PRO A 146 -3.10 4.50 35.72
CA PRO A 146 -2.20 5.43 36.38
C PRO A 146 -1.45 4.63 37.44
N VAL A 147 -0.12 4.62 37.33
CA VAL A 147 0.73 4.02 38.35
C VAL A 147 0.33 4.71 39.66
N PRO A 148 -0.14 3.97 40.68
CA PRO A 148 -0.43 4.60 41.96
C PRO A 148 0.86 5.30 42.38
N GLU A 149 0.79 6.62 42.58
CA GLU A 149 1.85 7.38 43.21
C GLU A 149 2.15 6.65 44.53
N HIS A 150 3.23 5.89 44.56
CA HIS A 150 3.66 5.22 45.77
C HIS A 150 3.89 6.33 46.80
N GLY A 151 2.96 6.38 47.76
CA GLY A 151 3.00 7.27 48.90
C GLY A 151 4.39 7.24 49.51
N GLY A 152 4.84 8.44 49.87
CA GLY A 152 6.13 8.68 50.51
C GLY A 152 6.42 7.64 51.60
N TRP A 153 7.63 7.11 51.54
CA TRP A 153 8.21 6.35 52.63
C TRP A 153 8.15 7.19 53.91
N PRO A 154 7.51 6.73 55.01
CA PRO A 154 7.83 7.31 56.30
C PRO A 154 9.26 6.92 56.64
N ALA A 155 10.07 7.92 56.98
CA ALA A 155 11.39 7.71 57.54
C ALA A 155 11.29 6.72 58.71
N ALA A 156 12.01 5.60 58.61
CA ALA A 156 12.21 4.70 59.74
C ALA A 156 13.03 5.46 60.79
N SER A 157 12.35 6.06 61.77
CA SER A 157 12.96 6.56 62.99
C SER A 157 13.59 5.40 63.73
N SER A 158 14.92 5.47 63.87
CA SER A 158 15.73 4.61 64.73
C SER A 158 15.19 4.63 66.17
N ALA A 159 14.49 3.57 66.57
CA ALA A 159 14.12 3.35 67.96
C ALA A 159 15.26 2.63 68.68
N THR A 160 16.01 3.42 69.46
CA THR A 160 17.05 2.96 70.38
C THR A 160 16.47 1.99 71.41
N MET A 161 16.89 0.73 71.34
CA MET A 161 16.55 -0.32 72.31
C MET A 161 17.32 -0.06 73.62
N ARG A 162 16.67 0.48 74.66
CA ARG A 162 17.23 0.54 76.02
C ARG A 162 16.88 -0.76 76.75
N TYR A 163 17.89 -1.58 77.00
CA TYR A 163 17.81 -2.76 77.86
C TYR A 163 17.96 -2.33 79.33
N HIS A 164 16.96 -2.62 80.17
CA HIS A 164 17.05 -2.48 81.62
C HIS A 164 17.17 -3.87 82.27
N PRO A 165 18.13 -4.07 83.20
CA PRO A 165 18.36 -5.38 83.81
C PRO A 165 17.48 -5.59 85.05
N GLY A 166 16.99 -6.84 85.19
CA GLY A 166 16.69 -7.46 86.49
C GLY A 166 15.25 -7.34 87.00
N SER A 167 14.58 -8.48 87.21
CA SER A 167 14.50 -9.12 88.53
C SER A 167 13.62 -10.38 88.48
N ARG A 168 14.13 -11.46 89.06
CA ARG A 168 13.45 -12.73 89.38
C ARG A 168 12.35 -12.53 90.43
N PRO A 169 11.41 -13.49 90.57
CA PRO A 169 11.61 -14.58 91.55
C PRO A 169 11.87 -15.95 90.92
#